data_AF-A0A6N8EG91-F1
#
_entry.id   AF-A0A6N8EG91-F1
#
_cell.length_a   1.000
_cell.length_b   1.000
_cell.length_c   1.000
_cell.angle_alpha   90.00
_cell.angle_beta   90.00
_cell.angle_gamma   90.00
#
_symmetry.space_group_name_H-M   'P 1'
#
loop_
_entity.id
_entity.type
_entity.pdbx_description
1 polymer ?
#
loop_
_entity_poly.entity_id
_entity_poly.type
_entity_poly.pdbx_seq_one_letter_code
_entity_poly.pdbx_strand_id
1 'polypeptide(L)'
;MSRKLVSIREAADFLGVAAQTLRRWEREGKLIPDERTAGGRRRYDLARLRPECFRAPESARRTIAYARVSSHDQKADLERQKQVLELYCARQGWTFEVIADLGSGMNYHKKGLKRLLDEVIEGRIGRLVITHKDRLLRFGAELVFAICEAKQVEVVILNQGEDTTFEEDLANDVLEIITVFSARLYGSRSRKNRALLDDVKQAVEAHADRP
;
A
#
# COMPACT_ATOMS: atom_id res chain seq x y z
N MET A 1 14.33 38.57 -4.89
CA MET A 1 14.19 37.46 -3.92
C MET A 1 15.55 36.79 -3.76
N SER A 2 16.01 36.55 -2.54
CA SER A 2 17.32 35.95 -2.27
C SER A 2 17.37 34.49 -2.73
N ARG A 3 18.35 34.13 -3.55
CA ARG A 3 18.56 32.77 -4.04
C ARG A 3 19.04 31.87 -2.89
N LYS A 4 18.16 31.04 -2.32
CA LYS A 4 18.52 30.12 -1.23
C LYS A 4 18.77 28.73 -1.79
N LEU A 5 20.05 28.45 -2.03
CA LEU A 5 20.52 27.15 -2.51
C LEU A 5 20.61 26.15 -1.37
N VAL A 6 19.85 25.06 -1.45
CA VAL A 6 19.80 24.01 -0.44
C VAL A 6 20.39 22.70 -0.95
N SER A 7 20.78 21.85 0.00
CA SER A 7 21.22 20.48 -0.29
C SER A 7 20.09 19.61 -0.83
N ILE A 8 20.45 18.47 -1.43
CA ILE A 8 19.46 17.48 -1.86
C ILE A 8 18.55 17.00 -0.72
N ARG A 9 19.05 16.94 0.52
CA ARG A 9 18.25 16.45 1.65
C ARG A 9 17.19 17.48 2.03
N GLU A 10 17.60 18.73 2.21
CA GLU A 10 16.68 19.84 2.47
C GLU A 10 15.67 20.05 1.34
N ALA A 11 16.09 19.88 0.08
CA ALA A 11 15.18 19.91 -1.06
C ALA A 11 14.17 18.75 -1.02
N ALA A 12 14.60 17.56 -0.60
CA ALA A 12 13.74 16.38 -0.49
C ALA A 12 12.69 16.57 0.60
N ASP A 13 13.13 17.07 1.75
CA ASP A 13 12.28 17.39 2.89
C ASP A 13 11.26 18.47 2.51
N PHE A 14 11.70 19.51 1.79
CA PHE A 14 10.82 20.57 1.29
C PHE A 14 9.76 20.06 0.29
N LEU A 15 10.10 19.09 -0.55
CA LEU A 15 9.20 18.50 -1.54
C LEU A 15 8.41 17.29 -0.99
N GLY A 16 8.66 16.85 0.24
CA GLY A 16 8.02 15.69 0.84
C GLY A 16 8.34 14.35 0.13
N VAL A 17 9.55 14.22 -0.43
CA VAL A 17 10.00 13.00 -1.12
C VAL A 17 11.34 12.52 -0.56
N ALA A 18 11.73 11.28 -0.85
CA ALA A 18 13.06 10.80 -0.48
C ALA A 18 14.15 11.45 -1.36
N ALA A 19 15.35 11.64 -0.83
CA ALA A 19 16.49 12.15 -1.61
C ALA A 19 16.85 11.25 -2.82
N GLN A 20 16.52 9.96 -2.76
CA GLN A 20 16.64 9.05 -3.91
C GLN A 20 15.67 9.41 -5.04
N THR A 21 14.46 9.88 -4.72
CA THR A 21 13.48 10.34 -5.69
C THR A 21 14.02 11.52 -6.48
N LEU A 22 14.67 12.49 -5.82
CA LEU A 22 15.36 13.59 -6.48
C LEU A 22 16.47 13.13 -7.44
N ARG A 23 17.27 12.13 -7.04
CA ARG A 23 18.30 11.54 -7.92
C ARG A 23 17.68 10.82 -9.12
N ARG A 24 16.51 10.21 -8.94
CA ARG A 24 15.76 9.59 -10.03
C ARG A 24 15.22 10.64 -10.99
N TRP A 25 14.62 11.71 -10.49
CA TRP A 25 14.13 12.82 -11.31
C TRP A 25 15.21 13.51 -12.12
N GLU A 26 16.42 13.64 -11.57
CA GLU A 26 17.57 14.14 -12.34
C GLU A 26 17.93 13.21 -13.50
N ARG A 27 17.97 11.89 -13.28
CA ARG A 27 18.23 10.91 -14.35
C ARG A 27 17.13 10.91 -15.42
N GLU A 28 15.89 11.18 -15.02
CA GLU A 28 14.73 11.29 -15.91
C GLU A 28 14.59 12.69 -16.55
N GLY A 29 15.46 13.65 -16.21
CA GLY A 29 15.40 15.03 -16.70
C GLY A 29 14.25 15.87 -16.13
N LYS A 30 13.49 15.37 -15.15
CA LYS A 30 12.33 16.04 -14.54
C LYS A 30 12.70 17.16 -13.57
N LEU A 31 13.83 17.02 -12.88
CA LEU A 31 14.37 18.04 -11.99
C LEU A 31 15.89 17.98 -12.04
N ILE A 32 16.50 19.07 -12.50
CA ILE A 32 17.95 19.20 -12.60
C ILE A 32 18.41 20.15 -11.48
N PRO A 33 19.51 19.84 -10.77
CA PRO A 33 20.07 20.78 -9.81
C PRO A 33 20.47 22.09 -10.49
N ASP A 34 20.12 23.22 -9.87
CA ASP A 34 20.50 24.54 -10.36
C ASP A 34 22.01 24.74 -10.38
N GLU A 35 22.69 24.17 -9.38
CA GLU A 35 24.14 24.26 -9.25
C GLU A 35 24.73 22.95 -8.73
N ARG A 36 26.00 22.72 -9.05
CA ARG A 36 26.83 21.69 -8.42
C ARG A 36 28.03 22.37 -7.78
N THR A 37 28.33 22.00 -6.54
CA THR A 37 29.55 22.47 -5.89
C THR A 37 30.78 21.87 -6.57
N ALA A 38 31.97 22.43 -6.32
CA ALA A 38 33.24 21.87 -6.82
C ALA A 38 33.43 20.38 -6.45
N GLY A 39 32.88 19.94 -5.31
CA GLY A 39 32.85 18.52 -4.91
C GLY A 39 31.70 17.69 -5.50
N GLY A 40 31.02 18.18 -6.54
CA GLY A 40 29.94 17.48 -7.25
C GLY A 40 28.62 17.37 -6.48
N ARG A 41 28.43 18.10 -5.38
CA ARG A 41 27.19 18.04 -4.59
C ARG A 41 26.11 18.92 -5.23
N ARG A 42 24.89 18.39 -5.30
CA ARG A 42 23.72 19.04 -5.89
C ARG A 42 23.22 20.18 -5.00
N ARG A 43 22.89 21.31 -5.62
CA ARG A 43 22.25 22.47 -4.99
C ARG A 43 20.99 22.82 -5.76
N TYR A 44 19.90 23.01 -5.02
CA TYR A 44 18.60 23.37 -5.57
C TYR A 44 18.19 24.73 -5.03
N ASP A 45 17.68 25.60 -5.89
CA ASP A 45 17.11 26.88 -5.49
C ASP A 45 15.69 26.66 -4.94
N LEU A 46 15.49 26.88 -3.64
CA LEU A 46 14.18 26.72 -3.01
C LEU A 46 13.07 27.53 -3.70
N ALA A 47 13.40 28.70 -4.26
CA ALA A 47 12.40 29.53 -4.94
C ALA A 47 11.90 28.92 -6.26
N ARG A 48 12.70 28.02 -6.86
CA ARG A 48 12.36 27.28 -8.10
C ARG A 48 11.75 25.91 -7.81
N LEU A 49 11.96 25.39 -6.61
CA LEU A 49 11.27 24.19 -6.15
C LEU A 49 9.81 24.54 -5.87
N ARG A 50 8.95 24.30 -6.87
CA ARG A 50 7.49 24.38 -6.74
C ARG A 50 6.95 22.99 -6.45
N PRO A 51 6.53 22.65 -5.21
CA PRO A 51 6.01 21.32 -4.90
C PRO A 51 4.84 20.92 -5.81
N GLU A 52 4.04 21.89 -6.24
CA GLU A 52 2.95 21.73 -7.20
C GLU A 52 3.41 21.24 -8.58
N CYS A 53 4.59 21.65 -9.05
CA CYS A 53 5.12 21.25 -10.35
C CYS A 53 5.67 19.82 -10.37
N PHE A 54 5.97 19.26 -9.20
CA PHE A 54 6.49 17.89 -9.05
C PHE A 54 5.43 16.90 -8.56
N ARG A 55 4.29 17.41 -8.11
CA ARG A 55 3.05 16.63 -8.08
C ARG A 55 2.55 16.52 -9.51
N ALA A 56 2.06 15.35 -9.91
CA ALA A 56 1.31 15.28 -11.15
C ALA A 56 0.14 16.30 -11.05
N PRO A 57 -0.14 17.08 -12.11
CA PRO A 57 -1.31 17.95 -12.12
C PRO A 57 -2.53 17.09 -11.74
N GLU A 58 -3.44 17.67 -10.95
CA GLU A 58 -4.57 16.94 -10.36
C GLU A 58 -5.41 16.20 -11.41
N SER A 59 -5.43 16.74 -12.65
CA SER A 59 -6.06 16.15 -13.84
C SER A 59 -5.36 14.92 -14.43
N ALA A 60 -4.10 14.64 -14.07
CA ALA A 60 -3.32 13.49 -14.56
C ALA A 60 -3.16 12.37 -13.52
N ARG A 61 -3.66 12.59 -12.30
CA ARG A 61 -3.60 11.60 -11.23
C ARG A 61 -4.64 10.52 -11.46
N ARG A 62 -4.19 9.27 -11.45
CA ARG A 62 -5.07 8.12 -11.75
C ARG A 62 -5.80 7.66 -10.51
N THR A 63 -6.95 7.02 -10.71
CA THR A 63 -7.62 6.25 -9.66
C THR A 63 -7.03 4.85 -9.64
N ILE A 64 -6.73 4.31 -8.46
CA ILE A 64 -6.37 2.89 -8.31
C ILE A 64 -7.46 2.18 -7.54
N ALA A 65 -7.97 1.11 -8.13
CA ALA A 65 -8.81 0.13 -7.46
C ALA A 65 -7.91 -1.00 -6.93
N TYR A 66 -7.96 -1.28 -5.63
CA TYR A 66 -7.17 -2.35 -5.03
C TYR A 66 -8.05 -3.48 -4.51
N ALA A 67 -7.74 -4.71 -4.93
CA ALA A 67 -8.43 -5.93 -4.51
C ALA A 67 -7.44 -6.96 -3.98
N ARG A 68 -7.88 -7.76 -2.99
CA ARG A 68 -7.04 -8.81 -2.39
C ARG A 68 -7.90 -9.96 -1.89
N VAL A 69 -7.38 -11.17 -2.06
CA VAL A 69 -7.86 -12.37 -1.38
C VAL A 69 -6.70 -13.11 -0.70
N SER A 70 -7.01 -13.94 0.29
CA SER A 70 -6.01 -14.58 1.14
C SER A 70 -5.48 -15.88 0.53
N SER A 71 -6.34 -16.68 -0.10
CA SER A 71 -6.00 -17.96 -0.76
C SER A 71 -6.25 -17.95 -2.27
N HIS A 72 -5.53 -18.81 -3.00
CA HIS A 72 -5.77 -19.07 -4.42
C HIS A 72 -7.15 -19.67 -4.68
N ASP A 73 -7.72 -20.37 -3.70
CA ASP A 73 -9.05 -20.97 -3.80
C ASP A 73 -10.15 -19.90 -3.88
N GLN A 74 -9.85 -18.69 -3.41
CA GLN A 74 -10.73 -17.52 -3.45
C GLN A 74 -10.58 -16.71 -4.76
N LYS A 75 -10.03 -17.29 -5.84
CA LYS A 75 -9.80 -16.57 -7.10
C LYS A 75 -11.10 -16.06 -7.75
N ALA A 76 -12.20 -16.81 -7.63
CA ALA A 76 -13.51 -16.36 -8.09
C ALA A 76 -13.98 -15.12 -7.31
N ASP A 77 -13.70 -15.07 -6.00
CA ASP A 77 -14.02 -13.91 -5.18
C ASP A 77 -13.19 -12.69 -5.56
N LEU A 78 -11.89 -12.88 -5.83
CA LEU A 78 -11.03 -11.81 -6.33
C LEU A 78 -11.58 -11.18 -7.60
N GLU A 79 -12.11 -12.01 -8.52
CA GLU A 79 -12.68 -11.51 -9.78
C GLU A 79 -13.98 -10.75 -9.56
N ARG A 80 -14.86 -11.21 -8.65
CA ARG A 80 -16.04 -10.45 -8.24
C ARG A 80 -15.65 -9.09 -7.64
N GLN A 81 -14.64 -9.06 -6.77
CA GLN A 81 -14.16 -7.81 -6.17
C GLN A 81 -13.65 -6.82 -7.23
N LYS A 82 -12.90 -7.30 -8.23
CA LYS A 82 -12.46 -6.45 -9.35
C LYS A 82 -13.67 -5.88 -10.09
N GLN A 83 -14.63 -6.72 -10.48
CA GLN A 83 -15.81 -6.27 -11.21
C GLN A 83 -16.61 -5.21 -10.44
N VAL A 84 -16.75 -5.37 -9.12
CA VAL A 84 -17.40 -4.37 -8.25
C VAL A 84 -16.65 -3.03 -8.29
N LEU A 85 -15.32 -3.06 -8.13
CA LEU A 85 -14.49 -1.86 -8.16
C LEU A 85 -14.48 -1.20 -9.54
N GLU A 86 -14.41 -1.99 -10.61
CA GLU A 86 -14.44 -1.53 -11.99
C GLU A 86 -15.78 -0.86 -12.32
N LEU A 87 -16.89 -1.51 -11.99
CA LEU A 87 -18.24 -0.97 -12.21
C LEU A 87 -18.43 0.33 -11.44
N TYR A 88 -17.96 0.40 -10.19
CA TYR A 88 -18.02 1.62 -9.39
C TYR A 88 -17.20 2.75 -10.03
N CYS A 89 -15.93 2.49 -10.36
CA CYS A 89 -15.07 3.51 -10.96
C CYS A 89 -15.61 3.98 -12.32
N ALA A 90 -16.13 3.06 -13.14
CA ALA A 90 -16.74 3.37 -14.43
C ALA A 90 -18.00 4.23 -14.29
N ARG A 91 -18.88 3.92 -13.32
CA ARG A 91 -20.08 4.72 -13.02
C ARG A 91 -19.75 6.14 -12.59
N GLN A 92 -18.62 6.34 -11.91
CA GLN A 92 -18.14 7.68 -11.53
C GLN A 92 -17.39 8.40 -12.66
N GLY A 93 -17.20 7.76 -13.82
CA GLY A 93 -16.47 8.33 -14.96
C GLY A 93 -14.97 8.50 -14.72
N TRP A 94 -14.39 7.75 -13.79
CA TRP A 94 -12.98 7.88 -13.45
C TRP A 94 -12.10 7.02 -14.35
N THR A 95 -10.95 7.55 -14.76
CA THR A 95 -9.88 6.72 -15.32
C THR A 95 -9.20 5.96 -14.18
N PHE A 96 -9.31 4.63 -14.21
CA PHE A 96 -8.81 3.78 -13.14
C PHE A 96 -7.87 2.68 -13.64
N GLU A 97 -7.04 2.18 -12.73
CA GLU A 97 -6.27 0.96 -12.88
C GLU A 97 -6.58 0.00 -11.73
N VAL A 98 -6.74 -1.29 -12.03
CA VAL A 98 -6.99 -2.31 -11.01
C VAL A 98 -5.66 -2.98 -10.64
N ILE A 99 -5.33 -2.95 -9.35
CA ILE A 99 -4.24 -3.72 -8.76
C ILE A 99 -4.87 -4.83 -7.93
N ALA A 100 -4.46 -6.07 -8.17
CA ALA A 100 -4.92 -7.21 -7.43
C ALA A 100 -3.74 -7.97 -6.82
N ASP A 101 -3.90 -8.43 -5.59
CA ASP A 101 -2.92 -9.29 -4.93
C ASP A 101 -3.55 -10.56 -4.37
N LEU A 102 -2.67 -11.53 -4.17
CA LEU A 102 -2.98 -12.83 -3.60
C LEU A 102 -2.09 -13.09 -2.39
N GLY A 103 -2.72 -13.36 -1.25
CA GLY A 103 -2.05 -13.70 0.00
C GLY A 103 -2.66 -13.01 1.22
N SER A 104 -2.38 -13.58 2.40
CA SER A 104 -2.80 -13.10 3.73
C SER A 104 -2.63 -11.59 3.89
N GLY A 105 -3.60 -10.91 4.49
CA GLY A 105 -3.52 -9.46 4.72
C GLY A 105 -2.46 -9.03 5.73
N MET A 106 -1.71 -9.98 6.32
CA MET A 106 -0.53 -9.71 7.16
C MET A 106 0.79 -9.61 6.36
N ASN A 107 0.81 -10.00 5.08
CA ASN A 107 2.01 -9.93 4.25
C ASN A 107 2.19 -8.54 3.60
N TYR A 108 3.12 -7.73 4.10
CA TYR A 108 3.39 -6.39 3.57
C TYR A 108 4.28 -6.35 2.30
N HIS A 109 4.79 -7.50 1.85
CA HIS A 109 5.75 -7.59 0.73
C HIS A 109 5.11 -7.96 -0.62
N LYS A 110 3.77 -7.90 -0.71
CA LYS A 110 3.05 -8.16 -1.95
C LYS A 110 3.46 -7.18 -3.04
N LYS A 111 3.53 -7.69 -4.27
CA LYS A 111 3.94 -6.89 -5.44
C LYS A 111 2.95 -5.77 -5.72
N GLY A 112 1.64 -6.04 -5.64
CA GLY A 112 0.60 -5.03 -5.85
C GLY A 112 0.59 -3.96 -4.75
N LEU A 113 0.65 -4.35 -3.48
CA LEU A 113 0.73 -3.42 -2.36
C LEU A 113 1.97 -2.52 -2.43
N LYS A 114 3.15 -3.11 -2.72
CA LYS A 114 4.37 -2.32 -2.88
C LYS A 114 4.25 -1.32 -4.03
N ARG A 115 3.69 -1.77 -5.16
CA ARG A 115 3.41 -0.90 -6.31
C ARG A 115 2.46 0.23 -5.92
N LEU A 116 1.37 -0.07 -5.22
CA LEU A 116 0.42 0.93 -4.72
C LEU A 116 1.13 1.98 -3.87
N LEU A 117 1.94 1.56 -2.89
CA LEU A 117 2.66 2.47 -2.00
C LEU A 117 3.68 3.34 -2.77
N ASP A 118 4.45 2.76 -3.70
CA ASP A 118 5.40 3.49 -4.53
C ASP A 118 4.68 4.57 -5.36
N GLU A 119 3.55 4.23 -5.99
CA GLU A 119 2.71 5.13 -6.77
C GLU A 119 2.09 6.28 -5.91
N VAL A 120 1.68 5.99 -4.67
CA VAL A 120 1.20 7.01 -3.71
C VAL A 120 2.34 7.95 -3.34
N ILE A 121 3.51 7.42 -2.98
CA ILE A 121 4.67 8.21 -2.54
C ILE A 121 5.15 9.14 -3.66
N GLU A 122 5.12 8.66 -4.89
CA GLU A 122 5.47 9.41 -6.11
C GLU A 122 4.42 10.43 -6.53
N GLY A 123 3.23 10.44 -5.90
CA GLY A 123 2.17 11.41 -6.21
C GLY A 123 1.50 11.19 -7.55
N ARG A 124 1.49 9.94 -8.06
CA ARG A 124 0.85 9.55 -9.33
C ARG A 124 -0.63 9.18 -9.15
N ILE A 125 -1.03 8.90 -7.91
CA ILE A 125 -2.39 8.51 -7.54
C ILE A 125 -3.13 9.73 -6.98
N GLY A 126 -4.39 9.88 -7.39
CA GLY A 126 -5.30 10.88 -6.83
C GLY A 126 -6.37 10.25 -5.95
N ARG A 127 -6.70 8.98 -6.21
CA ARG A 127 -7.73 8.25 -5.50
C ARG A 127 -7.38 6.77 -5.36
N LEU A 128 -7.62 6.20 -4.18
CA LEU A 128 -7.58 4.78 -3.87
C LEU A 128 -8.99 4.30 -3.58
N VAL A 129 -9.46 3.28 -4.31
CA VAL A 129 -10.76 2.66 -4.11
C VAL A 129 -10.56 1.23 -3.63
N ILE A 130 -11.19 0.88 -2.52
CA ILE A 130 -11.17 -0.47 -1.95
C ILE A 130 -12.58 -0.89 -1.55
N THR A 131 -12.83 -2.20 -1.47
CA THR A 131 -14.11 -2.72 -0.99
C THR A 131 -14.24 -2.55 0.52
N HIS A 132 -13.24 -3.00 1.28
CA HIS A 132 -13.17 -2.87 2.74
C HIS A 132 -11.74 -2.58 3.21
N LYS A 133 -11.60 -2.02 4.41
CA LYS A 133 -10.30 -1.72 5.03
C LYS A 133 -9.40 -2.97 5.11
N ASP A 134 -9.96 -4.09 5.54
CA ASP A 134 -9.18 -5.32 5.76
C ASP A 134 -8.77 -6.02 4.46
N ARG A 135 -9.36 -5.60 3.33
CA ARG A 135 -8.95 -6.04 1.99
C ARG A 135 -7.64 -5.37 1.57
N LEU A 136 -7.26 -4.25 2.17
CA LEU A 136 -5.92 -3.68 2.01
C LEU A 136 -4.89 -4.45 2.83
N LEU A 137 -5.03 -4.40 4.16
CA LEU A 137 -4.15 -5.01 5.15
C LEU A 137 -4.96 -5.33 6.40
N ARG A 138 -4.62 -6.40 7.14
CA ARG A 138 -5.28 -6.72 8.42
C ARG A 138 -4.89 -5.77 9.53
N PHE A 139 -3.61 -5.40 9.55
CA PHE A 139 -3.08 -4.42 10.48
C PHE A 139 -2.28 -3.38 9.69
N GLY A 140 -2.31 -2.12 10.15
CA GLY A 140 -1.53 -1.05 9.54
C GLY A 140 -2.16 -0.46 8.28
N ALA A 141 -3.42 -0.77 7.96
CA ALA A 141 -4.16 -0.06 6.91
C ALA A 141 -4.27 1.45 7.22
N GLU A 142 -4.37 1.81 8.51
CA GLU A 142 -4.38 3.19 9.00
C GLU A 142 -3.09 3.93 8.67
N LEU A 143 -1.95 3.24 8.71
CA LEU A 143 -0.66 3.84 8.31
C LEU A 143 -0.66 4.14 6.82
N VAL A 144 -1.23 3.26 6.00
CA VAL A 144 -1.38 3.51 4.56
C VAL A 144 -2.31 4.69 4.32
N PHE A 145 -3.45 4.76 5.03
CA PHE A 145 -4.38 5.88 4.91
C PHE A 145 -3.77 7.21 5.36
N ALA A 146 -2.97 7.22 6.43
CA ALA A 146 -2.23 8.42 6.85
C ALA A 146 -1.23 8.89 5.77
N ILE A 147 -0.57 7.96 5.07
CA ILE A 147 0.29 8.29 3.93
C ILE A 147 -0.54 8.85 2.76
N CYS A 148 -1.69 8.24 2.47
CA CYS A 148 -2.62 8.75 1.46
C CYS A 148 -3.07 10.17 1.77
N GLU A 149 -3.48 10.45 3.01
CA GLU A 149 -3.89 11.78 3.48
C GLU A 149 -2.76 12.80 3.32
N ALA A 150 -1.54 12.47 3.78
CA ALA A 150 -0.36 13.33 3.63
C ALA A 150 -0.01 13.61 2.16
N LYS A 151 -0.37 12.70 1.24
CA LYS A 151 -0.16 12.82 -0.20
C LYS A 151 -1.38 13.37 -0.95
N GLN A 152 -2.45 13.74 -0.24
CA GLN A 152 -3.72 14.20 -0.81
C GLN A 152 -4.31 13.19 -1.80
N VAL A 153 -4.28 11.92 -1.41
CA VAL A 153 -4.96 10.81 -2.09
C VAL A 153 -6.29 10.57 -1.41
N GLU A 154 -7.39 10.70 -2.15
CA GLU A 154 -8.73 10.38 -1.66
C GLU A 154 -8.88 8.87 -1.48
N VAL A 155 -9.35 8.42 -0.32
CA VAL A 155 -9.61 6.99 -0.06
C VAL A 155 -11.12 6.75 -0.05
N VAL A 156 -11.59 5.90 -0.95
CA VAL A 156 -13.01 5.51 -1.07
C VAL A 156 -13.16 4.05 -0.69
N ILE A 157 -14.06 3.77 0.26
CA ILE A 157 -14.37 2.42 0.73
C ILE A 157 -15.82 2.10 0.38
N LEU A 158 -16.04 1.06 -0.43
CA LEU A 158 -17.37 0.73 -0.96
C LEU A 158 -18.27 -0.02 0.04
N ASN A 159 -17.68 -0.67 1.04
CA ASN A 159 -18.34 -1.56 2.00
C ASN A 159 -19.31 -2.55 1.30
N GLN A 160 -18.86 -3.17 0.20
CA GLN A 160 -19.62 -4.17 -0.54
C GLN A 160 -18.95 -5.54 -0.46
N GLY A 161 -19.61 -6.51 0.17
CA GLY A 161 -19.21 -7.93 0.22
C GLY A 161 -19.78 -8.65 1.45
N GLU A 162 -20.28 -9.87 1.25
CA GLU A 162 -20.84 -10.75 2.30
C GLU A 162 -19.75 -11.28 3.25
N ASP A 163 -20.11 -11.41 4.54
CA ASP A 163 -19.26 -11.76 5.68
C ASP A 163 -18.70 -13.19 5.68
N THR A 164 -19.15 -14.07 4.78
CA THR A 164 -18.80 -15.50 4.81
C THR A 164 -17.31 -15.78 4.58
N THR A 165 -16.62 -15.01 3.72
CA THR A 165 -15.16 -15.16 3.56
C THR A 165 -14.36 -14.38 4.60
N PHE A 166 -15.00 -13.48 5.34
CA PHE A 166 -14.33 -12.66 6.34
C PHE A 166 -13.96 -13.49 7.57
N GLU A 167 -14.85 -14.37 8.04
CA GLU A 167 -14.59 -15.24 9.19
C GLU A 167 -13.47 -16.23 8.92
N GLU A 168 -13.49 -16.90 7.77
CA GLU A 168 -12.41 -17.82 7.34
C GLU A 168 -11.07 -17.09 7.21
N ASP A 169 -11.08 -15.90 6.60
CA ASP A 169 -9.89 -15.07 6.47
C ASP A 169 -9.34 -14.68 7.86
N LEU A 170 -10.21 -14.23 8.77
CA LEU A 170 -9.84 -13.81 10.12
C LEU A 170 -9.25 -14.98 10.92
N ALA A 171 -9.85 -16.16 10.83
CA ALA A 171 -9.36 -17.37 11.46
C ALA A 171 -7.94 -17.72 10.96
N ASN A 172 -7.72 -17.64 9.66
CA ASN A 172 -6.40 -17.84 9.05
C ASN A 172 -5.38 -16.80 9.51
N ASP A 173 -5.77 -15.52 9.62
CA ASP A 173 -4.90 -14.47 10.09
C ASP A 173 -4.51 -14.67 11.58
N VAL A 174 -5.45 -15.10 12.42
CA VAL A 174 -5.19 -15.46 13.83
C VAL A 174 -4.23 -16.64 13.94
N LEU A 175 -4.42 -17.68 13.13
CA LEU A 175 -3.50 -18.81 13.04
C LEU A 175 -2.10 -18.35 12.63
N GLU A 176 -1.98 -17.42 11.69
CA GLU A 176 -0.71 -16.87 11.23
C GLU A 176 -0.01 -16.05 12.33
N ILE A 177 -0.76 -15.22 13.07
CA ILE A 177 -0.26 -14.51 14.26
C ILE A 177 0.31 -15.50 15.27
N ILE A 178 -0.49 -16.51 15.66
CA ILE A 178 -0.09 -17.51 16.65
C ILE A 178 1.14 -18.27 16.17
N THR A 179 1.22 -18.60 14.88
CA THR A 179 2.38 -19.27 14.27
C THR A 179 3.65 -18.43 14.38
N VAL A 180 3.58 -17.13 14.06
CA VAL A 180 4.73 -16.24 14.18
C VAL A 180 5.19 -16.10 15.63
N PHE A 181 4.25 -15.90 16.58
CA PHE A 181 4.57 -15.79 18.00
C PHE A 181 5.11 -17.10 18.58
N SER A 182 4.51 -18.24 18.25
CA SER A 182 4.93 -19.55 18.75
C SER A 182 6.30 -19.96 18.21
N ALA A 183 6.59 -19.63 16.94
CA ALA A 183 7.92 -19.82 16.37
C ALA A 183 8.99 -18.94 17.04
N ARG A 184 8.65 -17.72 17.45
CA ARG A 184 9.56 -16.84 18.21
C ARG A 184 9.74 -17.28 19.66
N LEU A 185 8.68 -17.73 20.32
CA LEU A 185 8.70 -18.12 21.74
C LEU A 185 9.38 -19.47 21.96
N TYR A 186 9.09 -20.46 21.11
CA TYR A 186 9.53 -21.84 21.32
C TYR A 186 10.60 -22.29 20.31
N GLY A 187 10.87 -21.50 19.29
CA GLY A 187 11.69 -21.89 18.14
C GLY A 187 10.88 -22.67 17.11
N SER A 188 11.13 -22.40 15.82
CA SER A 188 10.33 -22.91 14.69
C SER A 188 10.24 -24.44 14.61
N ARG A 189 11.21 -25.17 15.15
CA ARG A 189 11.27 -26.66 15.14
C ARG A 189 10.92 -27.32 16.47
N SER A 190 10.49 -26.57 17.48
CA SER A 190 10.21 -27.15 18.80
C SER A 190 8.94 -28.00 18.80
N ARG A 191 8.98 -29.14 19.50
CA ARG A 191 7.79 -29.99 19.73
C ARG A 191 6.64 -29.23 20.38
N LYS A 192 6.94 -28.27 21.27
CA LYS A 192 5.95 -27.41 21.92
C LYS A 192 5.24 -26.47 20.95
N ASN A 193 5.98 -25.95 19.95
CA ASN A 193 5.40 -25.13 18.87
C ASN A 193 4.41 -25.93 18.03
N ARG A 194 4.77 -27.17 17.68
CA ARG A 194 3.91 -28.04 16.86
C ARG A 194 2.62 -28.44 17.59
N ALA A 195 2.72 -28.80 18.86
CA ALA A 195 1.55 -29.13 19.68
C ALA A 195 0.58 -27.95 19.81
N LEU A 196 1.08 -26.75 20.15
CA LEU A 196 0.24 -25.54 20.22
C LEU A 196 -0.45 -25.22 18.90
N LEU A 197 0.24 -25.38 17.78
CA LEU A 197 -0.34 -25.12 16.46
C LEU A 197 -1.41 -26.13 16.07
N ASP A 198 -1.20 -27.40 16.41
CA ASP A 198 -2.18 -28.45 16.15
C ASP A 198 -3.44 -28.25 17.03
N ASP A 199 -3.27 -27.89 18.31
CA ASP A 199 -4.38 -27.59 19.24
C ASP A 199 -5.21 -26.39 18.76
N VAL A 200 -4.55 -25.31 18.33
CA VAL A 200 -5.23 -24.10 17.86
C VAL A 200 -5.93 -24.35 16.52
N LYS A 201 -5.32 -25.14 15.61
CA LYS A 201 -5.99 -25.53 14.35
C LYS A 201 -7.26 -26.33 14.60
N GLN A 202 -7.21 -27.33 15.49
CA GLN A 202 -8.38 -28.12 15.85
C GLN A 202 -9.50 -27.25 16.46
N ALA A 203 -9.15 -26.28 17.30
CA ALA A 203 -10.13 -25.36 17.87
C ALA A 203 -10.79 -24.46 16.81
N VAL A 204 -10.02 -24.02 15.81
CA VAL A 204 -10.53 -23.19 14.70
C VAL A 204 -11.42 -23.99 13.76
N GLU A 205 -11.01 -25.20 13.38
CA GLU A 205 -11.79 -26.10 12.51
C GLU A 205 -13.09 -26.54 13.18
N ALA A 206 -13.07 -26.86 14.47
CA ALA A 206 -14.27 -27.24 15.22
C ALA A 206 -15.32 -26.11 15.35
N HIS A 207 -14.91 -24.85 15.17
CA HIS A 207 -15.81 -23.69 15.18
C HIS A 207 -16.28 -23.29 13.78
N ALA A 208 -15.53 -23.61 12.72
CA ALA A 208 -15.94 -23.37 11.34
C ALA A 208 -17.06 -24.32 10.86
N ASP A 209 -17.19 -25.51 11.47
CA ASP A 209 -18.18 -26.54 11.12
C ASP A 209 -19.51 -26.44 11.90
N ARG A 210 -19.73 -25.39 12.70
CA ARG A 210 -21.03 -25.18 13.38
C ARG A 210 -21.98 -24.38 12.47
N PRO A 211 -23.16 -24.94 12.15
CA PRO A 211 -24.15 -24.29 11.27
C PRO A 211 -24.79 -23.04 11.89
#